data_AF-A0A7S1KV01-F1
#
_entry.id   AF-A0A7S1KV01-F1
#
_cell.length_a   1.000
_cell.length_b   1.000
_cell.length_c   1.000
_cell.angle_alpha   90.00
_cell.angle_beta   90.00
_cell.angle_gamma   90.00
#
_symmetry.space_group_name_H-M   'P 1'
#
loop_
_entity.id
_entity.type
_entity.pdbx_description
1 polymer ?
#
loop_
_entity_poly.entity_id
_entity_poly.type
_entity_poly.pdbx_seq_one_letter_code
_entity_poly.pdbx_strand_id
1 'polypeptide(L)'
;PEYLSTMVNALQDQKGQAIKLSSWYIFRTANYTWSFCDPIAWGLSKGVDETDPLVRKLTYGYGFSYVYRRQLAVDVWYEDINFGEDYAFMAKVQQVKGENSVLLLRDDFGICLHVQHGANTSNSIPLREVPQPEALDLALMELSNHFAALRLTQIDSHPA
;
A
#
# COMPACT_ATOMS: atom_id res chain seq x y z
N PRO A 1 7.52 -10.60 7.06
CA PRO A 1 6.71 -11.83 7.25
C PRO A 1 5.34 -11.59 7.90
N GLU A 2 5.05 -10.37 8.37
CA GLU A 2 3.89 -10.08 9.22
C GLU A 2 2.69 -9.48 8.48
N TYR A 3 2.80 -9.22 7.17
CA TYR A 3 1.76 -8.55 6.39
C TYR A 3 0.38 -9.20 6.55
N LEU A 4 0.27 -10.51 6.27
CA LEU A 4 -1.03 -11.19 6.32
C LEU A 4 -1.58 -11.27 7.74
N SER A 5 -0.76 -11.60 8.74
CA SER A 5 -1.21 -11.65 10.13
C SER A 5 -1.70 -10.29 10.61
N THR A 6 -0.98 -9.22 10.31
CA THR A 6 -1.36 -7.85 10.69
C THR A 6 -2.68 -7.45 10.03
N MET A 7 -2.81 -7.65 8.72
CA MET A 7 -4.03 -7.30 7.99
C MET A 7 -5.25 -8.12 8.44
N VAL A 8 -5.08 -9.44 8.62
CA VAL A 8 -6.18 -10.33 9.06
C VAL A 8 -6.61 -10.01 10.48
N ASN A 9 -5.68 -9.80 11.41
CA ASN A 9 -6.00 -9.46 12.79
C ASN A 9 -6.74 -8.11 12.84
N ALA A 10 -6.23 -7.09 12.16
CA ALA A 10 -6.89 -5.78 12.09
C ALA A 10 -8.31 -5.87 11.50
N LEU A 11 -8.51 -6.68 10.46
CA LEU A 11 -9.84 -6.93 9.87
C LEU A 11 -10.80 -7.63 10.84
N GLN A 12 -10.29 -8.60 11.62
CA GLN A 12 -11.08 -9.33 12.61
C GLN A 12 -11.48 -8.43 13.79
N ASP A 13 -10.52 -7.70 14.36
CA ASP A 13 -10.71 -6.86 15.54
C ASP A 13 -11.73 -5.75 15.28
N GLN A 14 -11.66 -5.13 14.11
CA GLN A 14 -12.56 -4.05 13.70
C GLN A 14 -13.85 -4.54 13.03
N LYS A 15 -14.01 -5.86 12.86
CA LYS A 15 -15.19 -6.50 12.27
C LYS A 15 -15.55 -5.99 10.85
N GLY A 16 -14.54 -5.60 10.07
CA GLY A 16 -14.71 -5.16 8.67
C GLY A 16 -15.04 -6.31 7.70
N GLN A 17 -15.39 -5.94 6.47
CA GLN A 17 -15.57 -6.88 5.35
C GLN A 17 -14.31 -6.97 4.48
N ALA A 18 -13.64 -5.84 4.27
CA ALA A 18 -12.33 -5.73 3.65
C ALA A 18 -11.45 -4.78 4.44
N ILE A 19 -10.13 -4.90 4.28
CA ILE A 19 -9.13 -3.98 4.80
C ILE A 19 -8.08 -3.74 3.72
N LYS A 20 -7.61 -2.50 3.58
CA LYS A 20 -6.57 -2.11 2.63
C LYS A 20 -5.55 -1.21 3.30
N LEU A 21 -4.30 -1.28 2.86
CA LEU A 21 -3.32 -0.29 3.25
C LEU A 21 -3.63 1.08 2.65
N SER A 22 -3.74 2.12 3.48
CA SER A 22 -3.87 3.52 3.05
C SER A 22 -2.54 4.22 2.81
N SER A 23 -1.43 3.60 3.23
CA SER A 23 -0.07 4.04 2.93
C SER A 23 0.82 2.82 2.70
N TRP A 24 1.92 3.00 1.97
CA TRP A 24 2.88 1.92 1.69
C TRP A 24 4.23 2.48 1.23
N TYR A 25 5.25 1.64 1.29
CA TYR A 25 6.57 1.97 0.75
C TYR A 25 6.65 1.59 -0.74
N ILE A 26 7.41 2.38 -1.49
CA ILE A 26 7.70 2.17 -2.91
C ILE A 26 9.20 1.98 -3.06
N PHE A 27 9.60 0.98 -3.84
CA PHE A 27 10.95 0.87 -4.36
C PHE A 27 10.95 1.01 -5.88
N ARG A 28 11.64 2.03 -6.40
CA ARG A 28 11.78 2.25 -7.84
C ARG A 28 13.02 1.57 -8.36
N THR A 29 12.88 0.61 -9.26
CA THR A 29 14.04 -0.13 -9.79
C THR A 29 14.84 0.66 -10.81
N ALA A 30 14.26 1.70 -11.42
CA ALA A 30 14.92 2.52 -12.44
C ALA A 30 16.11 3.32 -11.89
N ASN A 31 16.01 3.78 -10.65
CA ASN A 31 17.01 4.62 -9.98
C ASN A 31 17.33 4.16 -8.55
N TYR A 32 16.84 2.99 -8.13
CA TYR A 32 17.09 2.39 -6.82
C TYR A 32 16.67 3.27 -5.64
N THR A 33 15.63 4.09 -5.80
CA THR A 33 15.14 4.98 -4.73
C THR A 33 13.96 4.40 -3.97
N TRP A 34 13.87 4.79 -2.70
CA TRP A 34 12.77 4.47 -1.81
C TRP A 34 11.88 5.70 -1.62
N SER A 35 10.58 5.49 -1.54
CA SER A 35 9.62 6.55 -1.29
C SER A 35 8.46 6.04 -0.45
N PHE A 36 7.80 6.95 0.25
CA PHE A 36 6.60 6.65 1.01
C PHE A 36 5.38 7.20 0.28
N CYS A 37 4.34 6.38 0.16
CA CYS A 37 3.07 6.74 -0.46
C CYS A 37 2.00 6.85 0.61
N ASP A 38 1.25 7.94 0.59
CA ASP A 38 0.10 8.18 1.46
C ASP A 38 -0.84 9.13 0.72
N PRO A 39 -1.82 8.59 -0.04
CA PRO A 39 -2.71 9.41 -0.86
C PRO A 39 -3.53 10.42 -0.08
N ILE A 40 -3.91 10.11 1.16
CA ILE A 40 -4.70 11.01 2.02
C ILE A 40 -3.83 12.20 2.43
N ALA A 41 -2.64 11.95 2.99
CA ALA A 41 -1.73 13.04 3.35
C ALA A 41 -1.27 13.85 2.14
N TRP A 42 -1.07 13.20 0.98
CA TRP A 42 -0.82 13.88 -0.28
C TRP A 42 -1.98 14.81 -0.66
N GLY A 43 -3.23 14.33 -0.59
CA GLY A 43 -4.42 15.14 -0.84
C GLY A 43 -4.49 16.38 0.06
N LEU A 44 -4.26 16.19 1.36
CA LEU A 44 -4.24 17.29 2.34
C LEU A 44 -3.18 18.34 1.99
N SER A 45 -1.98 17.92 1.54
CA SER A 45 -0.94 18.85 1.06
C SER A 45 -1.34 19.67 -0.17
N LYS A 46 -2.40 19.24 -0.88
CA LYS A 46 -3.00 19.92 -2.03
C LYS A 46 -4.30 20.67 -1.69
N GLY A 47 -4.70 20.69 -0.42
CA GLY A 47 -5.92 21.37 0.04
C GLY A 47 -7.22 20.61 -0.23
N VAL A 48 -7.15 19.30 -0.45
CA VAL A 48 -8.32 18.41 -0.59
C VAL A 48 -8.26 17.29 0.46
N ASP A 49 -9.41 16.75 0.84
CA ASP A 49 -9.51 15.70 1.87
C ASP A 49 -9.75 14.31 1.28
N GLU A 50 -9.90 13.31 2.16
CA GLU A 50 -10.14 11.91 1.79
C GLU A 50 -11.48 11.65 1.09
N THR A 51 -12.38 12.63 1.03
CA THR A 51 -13.65 12.53 0.30
C THR A 51 -13.51 12.88 -1.18
N ASP A 52 -12.42 13.56 -1.56
CA ASP A 52 -12.15 13.94 -2.94
C ASP A 52 -12.07 12.68 -3.84
N PRO A 53 -12.74 12.67 -5.02
CA PRO A 53 -12.77 11.49 -5.89
C PRO A 53 -11.40 10.98 -6.32
N LEU A 54 -10.42 11.87 -6.52
CA LEU A 54 -9.05 11.47 -6.87
C LEU A 54 -8.37 10.83 -5.66
N VAL A 55 -8.46 11.45 -4.48
CA VAL A 55 -7.87 10.90 -3.25
C VAL A 55 -8.47 9.53 -2.92
N ARG A 56 -9.79 9.35 -3.08
CA ARG A 56 -10.45 8.05 -2.91
C ARG A 56 -9.94 7.02 -3.90
N LYS A 57 -9.83 7.36 -5.18
CA LYS A 57 -9.31 6.44 -6.22
C LYS A 57 -7.89 5.98 -5.90
N LEU A 58 -7.03 6.89 -5.44
CA LEU A 58 -5.66 6.58 -5.07
C LEU A 58 -5.58 5.78 -3.75
N THR A 59 -6.45 6.05 -2.79
CA THR A 59 -6.49 5.35 -1.49
C THR A 59 -6.99 3.91 -1.62
N TYR A 60 -8.06 3.69 -2.40
CA TYR A 60 -8.73 2.39 -2.50
C TYR A 60 -8.31 1.56 -3.72
N GLY A 61 -7.50 2.12 -4.64
CA GLY A 61 -7.02 1.45 -5.85
C GLY A 61 -5.60 0.83 -5.76
N TYR A 62 -4.96 0.65 -6.91
CA TYR A 62 -3.59 0.11 -7.16
C TYR A 62 -3.39 -1.40 -7.29
N GLY A 63 -4.40 -2.22 -7.05
CA GLY A 63 -4.43 -3.65 -7.37
C GLY A 63 -3.73 -4.55 -6.35
N PHE A 64 -3.27 -4.00 -5.23
CA PHE A 64 -2.59 -4.74 -4.17
C PHE A 64 -2.96 -4.23 -2.78
N SER A 65 -2.32 -4.80 -1.76
CA SER A 65 -2.36 -4.38 -0.36
C SER A 65 -3.71 -4.47 0.36
N TYR A 66 -4.59 -5.40 -0.02
CA TYR A 66 -5.85 -5.61 0.67
C TYR A 66 -6.15 -7.08 0.98
N VAL A 67 -6.98 -7.29 2.00
CA VAL A 67 -7.53 -8.58 2.42
C VAL A 67 -9.03 -8.40 2.60
N TYR A 68 -9.82 -9.40 2.22
CA TYR A 68 -11.27 -9.37 2.41
C TYR A 68 -11.82 -10.73 2.81
N ARG A 69 -13.00 -10.74 3.42
CA ARG A 69 -13.71 -11.97 3.78
C ARG A 69 -14.15 -12.69 2.51
N ARG A 70 -13.89 -13.99 2.40
CA ARG A 70 -14.28 -14.81 1.23
C ARG A 70 -15.72 -14.59 0.76
N GLN A 71 -16.67 -14.49 1.68
CA GLN A 71 -18.08 -14.27 1.34
C GLN A 71 -18.31 -12.97 0.55
N LEU A 72 -17.48 -11.94 0.78
CA LEU A 72 -17.59 -10.67 0.07
C LEU A 72 -17.39 -10.81 -1.44
N ALA A 73 -16.45 -11.65 -1.88
CA ALA A 73 -16.23 -11.91 -3.31
C ALA A 73 -17.32 -12.76 -3.97
N VAL A 74 -18.20 -13.40 -3.18
CA VAL A 74 -19.39 -14.08 -3.69
C VAL A 74 -20.55 -13.09 -3.84
N ASP A 75 -20.68 -12.18 -2.87
CA ASP A 75 -21.75 -11.18 -2.80
C ASP A 75 -21.53 -10.00 -3.76
N VAL A 76 -20.27 -9.60 -3.97
CA VAL A 76 -19.86 -8.44 -4.75
C VAL A 76 -18.77 -8.89 -5.71
N TRP A 77 -19.03 -8.74 -7.02
CA TRP A 77 -18.15 -9.20 -8.06
C TRP A 77 -17.28 -8.04 -8.56
N TYR A 78 -16.07 -8.36 -8.99
CA TYR A 78 -15.25 -7.42 -9.74
C TYR A 78 -15.92 -7.14 -11.09
N GLU A 79 -15.79 -5.90 -11.54
CA GLU A 79 -16.22 -5.53 -12.89
C GLU A 79 -15.22 -6.09 -13.92
N ASP A 80 -15.73 -6.50 -15.07
CA ASP A 80 -14.91 -6.89 -16.22
C ASP A 80 -14.40 -5.64 -16.94
N ILE A 81 -13.36 -5.03 -16.37
CA ILE A 81 -12.72 -3.81 -16.89
C ILE A 81 -11.20 -3.93 -16.86
N ASN A 82 -10.54 -3.16 -17.72
CA ASN A 82 -9.08 -3.24 -17.88
C ASN A 82 -8.29 -2.49 -16.80
N PHE A 83 -8.88 -1.52 -16.11
CA PHE A 83 -8.14 -0.67 -15.17
C PHE A 83 -9.02 -0.09 -14.07
N GLY A 84 -8.63 -0.32 -12.82
CA GLY A 84 -9.29 0.25 -11.64
C GLY A 84 -10.46 -0.59 -11.12
N GLU A 85 -10.50 -1.85 -11.51
CA GLU A 85 -11.44 -2.88 -11.05
C GLU A 85 -11.43 -3.04 -9.53
N ASP A 86 -10.28 -2.82 -8.91
CA ASP A 86 -10.08 -2.89 -7.47
C ASP A 86 -10.70 -1.70 -6.73
N TYR A 87 -10.51 -0.47 -7.24
CA TYR A 87 -11.21 0.70 -6.75
C TYR A 87 -12.73 0.53 -6.91
N ALA A 88 -13.18 0.08 -8.08
CA ALA A 88 -14.58 -0.19 -8.34
C ALA A 88 -15.16 -1.21 -7.35
N PHE A 89 -14.44 -2.30 -7.10
CA PHE A 89 -14.81 -3.31 -6.11
C PHE A 89 -14.93 -2.71 -4.71
N MET A 90 -13.93 -1.98 -4.21
CA MET A 90 -13.95 -1.39 -2.87
C MET A 90 -15.08 -0.37 -2.72
N ALA A 91 -15.27 0.51 -3.71
CA ALA A 91 -16.36 1.46 -3.73
C ALA A 91 -17.73 0.76 -3.74
N LYS A 92 -17.87 -0.34 -4.49
CA LYS A 92 -19.11 -1.12 -4.53
C LYS A 92 -19.41 -1.80 -3.19
N VAL A 93 -18.39 -2.33 -2.52
CA VAL A 93 -18.49 -2.90 -1.18
C VAL A 93 -19.00 -1.83 -0.19
N GLN A 94 -18.40 -0.64 -0.18
CA GLN A 94 -18.85 0.47 0.66
C GLN A 94 -20.30 0.88 0.36
N GLN A 95 -20.67 0.92 -0.91
CA GLN A 95 -22.04 1.24 -1.33
C GLN A 95 -23.07 0.22 -0.81
N VAL A 96 -22.76 -1.09 -0.85
CA VAL A 96 -23.72 -2.16 -0.54
C VAL A 96 -23.73 -2.54 0.95
N LYS A 97 -22.58 -2.43 1.62
CA LYS A 97 -22.38 -2.88 3.02
C LYS A 97 -22.13 -1.73 3.99
N GLY A 98 -22.06 -0.48 3.51
CA GLY A 98 -21.81 0.75 4.27
C GLY A 98 -20.34 1.20 4.23
N GLU A 99 -20.07 2.50 4.41
CA GLU A 99 -18.71 3.08 4.31
C GLU A 99 -17.67 2.37 5.19
N ASN A 100 -18.05 1.98 6.41
CA ASN A 100 -17.18 1.30 7.38
C ASN A 100 -16.93 -0.19 7.06
N SER A 101 -17.46 -0.71 5.95
CA SER A 101 -17.23 -2.10 5.55
C SER A 101 -15.84 -2.34 4.98
N VAL A 102 -15.19 -1.29 4.44
CA VAL A 102 -13.80 -1.31 3.98
C VAL A 102 -12.96 -0.48 4.94
N LEU A 103 -12.06 -1.14 5.64
CA LEU A 103 -11.16 -0.53 6.61
C LEU A 103 -9.86 -0.08 5.92
N LEU A 104 -9.26 0.96 6.48
CA LEU A 104 -7.93 1.43 6.07
C LEU A 104 -6.93 1.20 7.19
N LEU A 105 -5.76 0.68 6.84
CA LEU A 105 -4.62 0.53 7.74
C LEU A 105 -3.43 1.31 7.20
N ARG A 106 -2.83 2.15 8.03
CA ARG A 106 -1.57 2.80 7.66
C ARG A 106 -0.41 1.81 7.80
N ASP A 107 0.47 1.77 6.80
CA ASP A 107 1.72 1.03 6.88
C ASP A 107 2.84 1.92 7.44
N ASP A 108 2.86 2.05 8.77
CA ASP A 108 3.90 2.84 9.45
C ASP A 108 5.18 2.02 9.73
N PHE A 109 5.15 0.70 9.54
CA PHE A 109 6.25 -0.22 9.88
C PHE A 109 6.99 -0.81 8.67
N GLY A 110 6.48 -0.59 7.46
CA GLY A 110 7.03 -1.17 6.25
C GLY A 110 6.75 -2.67 6.14
N ILE A 111 5.49 -3.06 6.32
CA ILE A 111 5.04 -4.45 6.10
C ILE A 111 4.78 -4.75 4.63
N CYS A 112 4.71 -3.73 3.76
CA CYS A 112 4.48 -3.88 2.32
C CYS A 112 5.43 -2.99 1.49
N LEU A 113 5.95 -3.56 0.40
CA LEU A 113 6.75 -2.84 -0.60
C LEU A 113 6.10 -2.96 -1.98
N HIS A 114 5.76 -1.82 -2.58
CA HIS A 114 5.37 -1.75 -3.99
C HIS A 114 6.62 -1.53 -4.86
N VAL A 115 7.04 -2.55 -5.60
CA VAL A 115 8.17 -2.44 -6.53
C VAL A 115 7.69 -1.88 -7.87
N GLN A 116 8.28 -0.76 -8.29
CA GLN A 116 7.91 -0.05 -9.51
C GLN A 116 9.05 -0.04 -10.52
N HIS A 117 8.82 -0.62 -11.71
CA HIS A 117 9.87 -0.85 -12.71
C HIS A 117 9.85 0.11 -13.91
N GLY A 118 9.25 1.30 -13.75
CA GLY A 118 9.21 2.35 -14.77
C GLY A 118 8.20 2.14 -15.91
N ALA A 119 7.80 0.89 -16.18
CA ALA A 119 6.77 0.53 -17.15
C ALA A 119 5.47 0.03 -16.50
N ASN A 120 5.19 0.46 -15.26
CA ASN A 120 3.96 0.05 -14.56
C ASN A 120 2.74 0.71 -15.21
N THR A 121 1.66 -0.04 -15.33
CA THR A 121 0.36 0.48 -15.80
C THR A 121 -0.21 1.54 -14.86
N SER A 122 0.11 1.45 -13.56
CA SER A 122 -0.27 2.44 -12.54
C SER A 122 0.93 2.85 -11.69
N ASN A 123 1.12 4.15 -11.50
CA ASN A 123 2.19 4.69 -10.67
C ASN A 123 1.66 5.26 -9.35
N SER A 124 2.09 4.69 -8.22
CA SER A 124 1.92 5.30 -6.90
C SER A 124 2.64 6.65 -6.82
N ILE A 125 1.92 7.67 -6.34
CA ILE A 125 2.43 9.03 -6.19
C ILE A 125 3.19 9.12 -4.86
N PRO A 126 4.49 9.43 -4.86
CA PRO A 126 5.26 9.54 -3.63
C PRO A 126 4.84 10.81 -2.86
N LEU A 127 4.63 10.68 -1.55
CA LEU A 127 4.51 11.82 -0.65
C LEU A 127 5.88 12.41 -0.31
N ARG A 128 6.85 11.53 -0.03
CA ARG A 128 8.24 11.88 0.28
C ARG A 128 9.21 10.78 -0.13
N GLU A 129 10.47 11.15 -0.26
CA GLU A 129 11.56 10.18 -0.32
C GLU A 129 11.79 9.54 1.06
N VAL A 130 12.25 8.29 1.05
CA VAL A 130 12.61 7.54 2.26
C VAL A 130 14.12 7.42 2.28
N PRO A 131 14.81 8.06 3.26
CA PRO A 131 16.24 7.92 3.41
C PRO A 131 16.62 6.46 3.65
N GLN A 132 17.83 6.09 3.21
CA GLN A 132 18.30 4.71 3.33
C GLN A 132 18.24 4.16 4.77
N PRO A 133 18.64 4.89 5.84
CA PRO A 133 18.54 4.34 7.20
C PRO A 133 17.12 3.90 7.57
N GLU A 134 16.12 4.68 7.16
CA GLU A 134 14.71 4.35 7.37
C GLU A 134 14.29 3.15 6.51
N ALA A 135 14.68 3.12 5.23
CA ALA A 135 14.40 1.99 4.34
C ALA A 135 14.99 0.67 4.85
N LEU A 136 16.17 0.73 5.48
CA LEU A 136 16.82 -0.42 6.08
C LEU A 136 16.14 -0.90 7.36
N ASP A 137 15.33 -0.08 8.03
CA ASP A 137 14.64 -0.42 9.28
C ASP A 137 13.22 -0.99 9.06
N LEU A 138 12.77 -1.09 7.80
CA LEU A 138 11.44 -1.60 7.48
C LEU A 138 11.31 -3.10 7.81
N ALA A 139 10.14 -3.50 8.33
CA ALA A 139 9.85 -4.88 8.72
C ALA A 139 10.00 -5.89 7.58
N LEU A 140 9.81 -5.44 6.32
CA LEU A 140 10.02 -6.26 5.13
C LEU A 140 11.49 -6.57 4.84
N MET A 141 12.45 -5.84 5.40
CA MET A 141 13.88 -6.06 5.13
C MET A 141 14.36 -7.41 5.67
N GLU A 142 13.71 -7.92 6.71
CA GLU A 142 13.95 -9.24 7.28
C GLU A 142 13.42 -10.39 6.39
N LEU A 143 12.72 -10.10 5.28
CA LEU A 143 12.14 -11.11 4.40
C LEU A 143 13.09 -11.66 3.32
N SER A 144 14.17 -10.96 2.99
CA SER A 144 15.07 -11.48 1.96
C SER A 144 16.52 -11.06 2.15
N ASN A 145 17.41 -12.03 1.96
CA ASN A 145 18.85 -11.80 1.90
C ASN A 145 19.25 -10.86 0.76
N HIS A 146 18.39 -10.72 -0.27
CA HIS A 146 18.62 -9.77 -1.36
C HIS A 146 18.66 -8.32 -0.85
N PHE A 147 17.81 -7.99 0.12
CA PHE A 147 17.83 -6.69 0.79
C PHE A 147 18.92 -6.60 1.87
N ALA A 148 19.26 -7.71 2.53
CA ALA A 148 20.39 -7.75 3.47
C ALA A 148 21.76 -7.59 2.78
N ALA A 149 21.93 -8.07 1.55
CA ALA A 149 23.15 -7.88 0.78
C ALA A 149 23.39 -6.39 0.43
N LEU A 150 22.33 -5.63 0.18
CA LEU A 150 22.39 -4.17 0.02
C LEU A 150 22.83 -3.46 1.32
N ARG A 151 22.50 -4.00 2.52
CA ARG A 151 23.02 -3.50 3.81
C ARG A 151 24.55 -3.69 3.91
N LEU A 152 25.08 -4.82 3.43
CA LEU A 152 26.50 -5.19 3.60
C LEU A 152 27.43 -4.52 2.59
N THR A 153 27.01 -4.35 1.33
CA THR A 153 27.86 -3.76 0.29
C THR A 153 28.23 -2.29 0.48
N GLN A 154 27.66 -1.60 1.48
CA GLN A 154 27.88 -0.17 1.68
C GLN A 154 28.56 0.22 2.99
N ILE A 155 28.62 -0.66 4.01
CA ILE A 155 29.48 -0.43 5.19
C ILE A 155 30.95 -0.31 4.74
N ASP A 156 31.34 -1.02 3.68
CA ASP A 156 32.70 -1.00 3.12
C ASP A 156 33.00 0.22 2.20
N SER A 157 32.03 1.13 2.00
CA SER A 157 32.18 2.28 1.06
C SER A 157 32.35 3.65 1.73
N HIS A 158 32.36 3.70 3.07
CA HIS A 158 32.75 4.91 3.81
C HIS A 158 34.12 4.71 4.47
N PRO A 159 35.21 5.24 3.91
CA PRO A 159 36.43 5.44 4.69
C PRO A 159 36.16 6.51 5.75
N ALA A 160 36.66 6.24 6.96
CA ALA A 160 36.71 7.18 8.08
C ALA A 160 37.47 8.47 7.74
#